data_AF-A0A4Q3F3X6-F1
#
_entry.id   AF-A0A4Q3F3X6-F1
#
_cell.length_a   1.000
_cell.length_b   1.000
_cell.length_c   1.000
_cell.angle_alpha   90.00
_cell.angle_beta   90.00
_cell.angle_gamma   90.00
#
_symmetry.space_group_name_H-M   'P 1'
#
loop_
_entity.id
_entity.type
_entity.pdbx_description
1 polymer ?
#
loop_
_entity_poly.entity_id
_entity_poly.type
_entity_poly.pdbx_seq_one_letter_code
_entity_poly.pdbx_strand_id
1 'polypeptide(L)'
;MAVDYNNSINQPFRKSLQFTMPEKRYDADAMPGKYQIYPASTLGDDKIFCDYATLAQWIILQKKVVIDGYAGVFWENIQSGLHQYFADQNLNVNWINTNKFLKPVPAIEKLVQPFLGSYDSVWGTKTTLSLLDFFESEKLNSQAADDTYDLNIIIGPGAALSNWQSALIYVDLPKNELQFRMRAGSITNLGNDQAEQPFQMYKRFYFVDWVVLNQHKKAILNKVDVIADGQWPDTIHWMFKTDLMVGLNTISQSVFRVRPWFEPGVWGGQWIRHHIENLNQEVPNYAWSFELIVPENGLVFESSGYLLEVSFDFLMFNNT
;
A
#
# COMPACT_ATOMS: atom_id res chain seq x y z
N MET A 1 29.04 -6.59 -11.41
CA MET A 1 29.72 -5.93 -10.27
C MET A 1 28.67 -5.79 -9.18
N ALA A 2 28.82 -6.57 -8.11
CA ALA A 2 27.91 -6.57 -6.98
C ALA A 2 28.06 -5.24 -6.23
N VAL A 3 26.94 -4.55 -5.97
CA VAL A 3 26.91 -3.42 -5.07
C VAL A 3 26.80 -3.98 -3.66
N ASP A 4 27.88 -3.84 -2.91
CA ASP A 4 28.02 -4.28 -1.54
C ASP A 4 27.27 -3.30 -0.62
N TYR A 5 26.00 -3.57 -0.32
CA TYR A 5 25.20 -2.82 0.66
C TYR A 5 25.47 -3.33 2.08
N ASN A 6 26.73 -3.28 2.52
CA ASN A 6 27.10 -3.58 3.90
C ASN A 6 27.08 -2.29 4.75
N ASN A 7 25.89 -1.70 4.94
CA ASN A 7 25.69 -0.58 5.88
C ASN A 7 24.23 -0.39 6.38
N SER A 8 23.54 -1.46 6.78
CA SER A 8 22.25 -1.34 7.49
C SER A 8 22.07 -2.39 8.59
N ILE A 9 22.88 -2.29 9.64
CA ILE A 9 22.53 -2.95 10.91
C ILE A 9 21.33 -2.19 11.49
N ASN A 10 20.12 -2.78 11.41
CA ASN A 10 18.89 -2.43 12.13
C ASN A 10 18.24 -1.06 11.82
N GLN A 11 17.97 -0.72 10.55
CA GLN A 11 16.96 0.30 10.28
C GLN A 11 15.56 -0.33 10.41
N PRO A 12 14.68 0.11 11.34
CA PRO A 12 13.34 -0.44 11.44
C PRO A 12 12.55 -0.10 10.18
N PHE A 13 11.71 -1.02 9.69
CA PHE A 13 10.91 -0.77 8.48
C PHE A 13 9.83 0.30 8.70
N ARG A 14 9.45 0.58 9.95
CA ARG A 14 8.50 1.63 10.35
C ARG A 14 8.98 2.36 11.59
N LYS A 15 8.68 3.66 11.70
CA LYS A 15 8.93 4.46 12.90
C LYS A 15 7.62 4.93 13.51
N SER A 16 7.08 4.10 14.40
CA SER A 16 5.87 4.37 15.17
C SER A 16 5.85 3.53 16.44
N LEU A 17 5.19 4.01 17.48
CA LEU A 17 4.83 3.21 18.65
C LEU A 17 3.45 2.54 18.49
N GLN A 18 2.70 2.89 17.44
CA GLN A 18 1.45 2.21 17.12
C GLN A 18 1.73 0.86 16.47
N PHE A 19 1.04 -0.18 16.95
CA PHE A 19 1.13 -1.52 16.38
C PHE A 19 0.59 -1.55 14.95
N THR A 20 1.20 -2.40 14.12
CA THR A 20 0.59 -2.83 12.86
C THR A 20 -0.79 -3.44 13.15
N MET A 21 -1.72 -3.36 12.18
CA MET A 21 -2.96 -4.12 12.33
C MET A 21 -2.61 -5.59 12.51
N PRO A 22 -3.26 -6.30 13.44
CA PRO A 22 -3.07 -7.73 13.52
C PRO A 22 -3.58 -8.39 12.23
N GLU A 23 -2.93 -9.46 11.81
CA GLU A 23 -3.37 -10.24 10.65
C GLU A 23 -4.77 -10.84 10.86
N LYS A 24 -5.07 -11.23 12.10
CA LYS A 24 -6.37 -11.78 12.49
C LYS A 24 -7.04 -10.93 13.54
N ARG A 25 -8.37 -10.91 13.51
CA ARG A 25 -9.18 -10.33 14.59
C ARG A 25 -8.98 -11.14 15.87
N TYR A 26 -8.77 -10.46 17.00
CA TYR A 26 -8.75 -11.12 18.29
C TYR A 26 -10.16 -11.19 18.89
N ASP A 27 -10.47 -12.27 19.62
CA ASP A 27 -11.77 -12.42 20.30
C ASP A 27 -12.07 -11.27 21.29
N ALA A 28 -11.02 -10.67 21.87
CA ALA A 28 -11.11 -9.51 22.75
C ALA A 28 -11.64 -8.25 22.03
N ASP A 29 -11.51 -8.16 20.70
CA ASP A 29 -12.02 -7.04 19.89
C ASP A 29 -13.53 -7.11 19.65
N ALA A 30 -14.22 -8.14 20.13
CA ALA A 30 -15.67 -8.32 19.94
C ALA A 30 -16.52 -7.89 21.15
N MET A 31 -15.92 -7.36 22.22
CA MET A 31 -16.66 -6.99 23.44
C MET A 31 -17.60 -5.79 23.20
N PRO A 32 -18.92 -5.94 23.38
CA PRO A 32 -19.88 -4.85 23.21
C PRO A 32 -19.58 -3.67 24.14
N GLY A 33 -19.66 -2.44 23.62
CA GLY A 33 -19.50 -1.21 24.40
C GLY A 33 -18.06 -0.75 24.62
N LYS A 34 -17.06 -1.52 24.17
CA LYS A 34 -15.65 -1.05 24.13
C LYS A 34 -15.35 -0.37 22.80
N TYR A 35 -14.42 0.59 22.84
CA TYR A 35 -13.95 1.26 21.64
C TYR A 35 -13.03 0.33 20.84
N GLN A 36 -13.42 0.01 19.61
CA GLN A 36 -12.63 -0.84 18.71
C GLN A 36 -11.71 0.02 17.82
N ILE A 37 -10.40 -0.21 17.92
CA ILE A 37 -9.36 0.51 17.14
C ILE A 37 -9.15 -0.08 15.74
N TYR A 38 -9.68 -1.27 15.47
CA TYR A 38 -9.72 -1.92 14.15
C TYR A 38 -11.18 -2.22 13.78
N PRO A 39 -12.04 -1.21 13.56
CA PRO A 39 -13.42 -1.45 13.14
C PRO A 39 -13.40 -2.10 11.75
N ALA A 40 -13.96 -3.30 11.64
CA ALA A 40 -13.95 -4.09 10.42
C ALA A 40 -15.37 -4.44 9.96
N SER A 41 -15.62 -4.36 8.66
CA SER A 41 -16.85 -4.85 8.03
C SER A 41 -16.68 -6.31 7.63
N THR A 42 -17.60 -7.18 8.05
CA THR A 42 -17.55 -8.59 7.67
C THR A 42 -17.95 -8.80 6.20
N LEU A 43 -17.26 -9.71 5.51
CA LEU A 43 -17.55 -10.16 4.14
C LEU A 43 -18.19 -11.56 4.11
N GLY A 44 -18.42 -12.17 5.28
CA GLY A 44 -18.74 -13.60 5.40
C GLY A 44 -17.49 -14.47 5.34
N ASP A 45 -17.66 -15.76 5.07
CA ASP A 45 -16.57 -16.74 5.07
C ASP A 45 -15.85 -16.84 3.72
N ASP A 46 -14.57 -17.23 3.78
CA ASP A 46 -13.72 -17.60 2.63
C ASP A 46 -13.52 -16.49 1.58
N LYS A 47 -13.49 -15.22 2.01
CA LYS A 47 -13.33 -14.04 1.13
C LYS A 47 -11.96 -13.38 1.21
N ILE A 48 -11.26 -13.53 2.32
CA ILE A 48 -9.89 -13.03 2.50
C ILE A 48 -8.96 -14.24 2.60
N PHE A 49 -7.98 -14.26 1.70
CA PHE A 49 -6.91 -15.24 1.67
C PHE A 49 -5.68 -14.62 2.32
N CYS A 50 -4.87 -15.46 2.97
CA CYS A 50 -3.65 -15.04 3.64
C CYS A 50 -2.41 -15.63 2.96
N ASP A 51 -1.27 -15.02 3.22
CA ASP A 51 0.07 -15.41 2.82
C ASP A 51 0.38 -15.41 1.30
N TYR A 52 1.68 -15.50 1.01
CA TYR A 52 2.19 -15.56 -0.36
C TYR A 52 1.92 -16.91 -1.04
N ALA A 53 1.66 -17.99 -0.29
CA ALA A 53 1.42 -19.31 -0.88
C ALA A 53 0.08 -19.32 -1.61
N THR A 54 -0.98 -18.80 -0.98
CA THR A 54 -2.32 -18.75 -1.60
C THR A 54 -2.33 -17.80 -2.80
N LEU A 55 -1.64 -16.66 -2.71
CA LEU A 55 -1.51 -15.72 -3.83
C LEU A 55 -0.70 -16.33 -4.98
N ALA A 56 0.41 -17.03 -4.68
CA ALA A 56 1.23 -17.73 -5.67
C ALA A 56 0.42 -18.80 -6.41
N GLN A 57 -0.40 -19.58 -5.70
CA GLN A 57 -1.29 -20.57 -6.33
C GLN A 57 -2.23 -19.92 -7.35
N TRP A 58 -2.82 -18.77 -7.01
CA TRP A 58 -3.67 -18.03 -7.95
C TRP A 58 -2.86 -17.52 -9.16
N ILE A 59 -1.66 -16.95 -8.94
CA ILE A 59 -0.77 -16.47 -10.00
C ILE A 59 -0.37 -17.58 -10.97
N ILE A 60 -0.06 -18.78 -10.46
CA ILE A 60 0.32 -19.94 -11.28
C ILE A 60 -0.77 -20.29 -12.29
N LEU A 61 -2.04 -20.19 -11.90
CA LEU A 61 -3.18 -20.44 -12.80
C LEU A 61 -3.29 -19.40 -13.92
N GLN A 62 -2.86 -18.16 -13.67
CA GLN A 62 -2.92 -17.09 -14.66
C GLN A 62 -1.76 -17.13 -15.66
N LYS A 63 -0.58 -17.62 -15.25
CA LYS A 63 0.71 -17.63 -15.97
C LYS A 63 1.30 -16.25 -16.30
N LYS A 64 0.45 -15.28 -16.65
CA LYS A 64 0.83 -13.89 -16.94
C LYS A 64 0.09 -12.97 -15.98
N VAL A 65 0.81 -12.18 -15.21
CA VAL A 65 0.23 -11.31 -14.18
C VAL A 65 0.91 -9.94 -14.15
N VAL A 66 0.09 -8.91 -13.93
CA VAL A 66 0.54 -7.56 -13.59
C VAL A 66 0.31 -7.35 -12.10
N ILE A 67 1.34 -6.93 -11.36
CA ILE A 67 1.27 -6.57 -9.95
C ILE A 67 1.57 -5.08 -9.84
N ASP A 68 0.51 -4.27 -9.82
CA ASP A 68 0.57 -2.82 -9.62
C ASP A 68 0.24 -2.48 -8.16
N GLY A 69 0.41 -1.22 -7.76
CA GLY A 69 0.06 -0.80 -6.41
C GLY A 69 0.59 0.57 -6.04
N TYR A 70 0.53 0.86 -4.75
CA TYR A 70 0.75 2.20 -4.22
C TYR A 70 2.22 2.48 -3.85
N ALA A 71 2.53 3.75 -3.59
CA ALA A 71 3.82 4.13 -3.03
C ALA A 71 4.04 3.47 -1.66
N GLY A 72 5.31 3.23 -1.33
CA GLY A 72 5.74 2.69 -0.04
C GLY A 72 5.53 1.19 0.14
N VAL A 73 4.92 0.49 -0.82
CA VAL A 73 4.88 -0.98 -0.87
C VAL A 73 6.31 -1.53 -0.97
N PHE A 74 6.61 -2.57 -0.20
CA PHE A 74 7.91 -3.26 -0.24
C PHE A 74 7.92 -4.29 -1.38
N TRP A 75 8.16 -3.82 -2.60
CA TRP A 75 8.11 -4.64 -3.81
C TRP A 75 9.09 -5.81 -3.78
N GLU A 76 10.27 -5.63 -3.19
CA GLU A 76 11.28 -6.70 -3.05
C GLU A 76 10.79 -7.81 -2.12
N ASN A 77 10.14 -7.47 -1.00
CA ASN A 77 9.54 -8.47 -0.11
C ASN A 77 8.46 -9.28 -0.82
N ILE A 78 7.58 -8.62 -1.57
CA ILE A 78 6.52 -9.30 -2.34
C ILE A 78 7.13 -10.22 -3.40
N GLN A 79 8.11 -9.71 -4.17
CA GLN A 79 8.79 -10.49 -5.19
C GLN A 79 9.48 -11.71 -4.57
N SER A 80 10.26 -11.54 -3.50
CA SER A 80 10.98 -12.62 -2.82
C SER A 80 10.02 -13.63 -2.18
N GLY A 81 8.96 -13.15 -1.51
CA GLY A 81 7.93 -14.00 -0.91
C GLY A 81 7.29 -14.90 -1.95
N LEU A 82 6.82 -14.34 -3.07
CA LEU A 82 6.26 -15.11 -4.18
C LEU A 82 7.29 -16.02 -4.86
N HIS A 83 8.51 -15.53 -5.08
CA HIS A 83 9.55 -16.27 -5.78
C HIS A 83 9.96 -17.55 -5.04
N GLN A 84 9.98 -17.52 -3.70
CA GLN A 84 10.24 -18.71 -2.89
C GLN A 84 9.23 -19.82 -3.21
N TYR A 85 7.93 -19.51 -3.25
CA TYR A 85 6.89 -20.49 -3.57
C TYR A 85 6.98 -20.99 -5.01
N PHE A 86 7.29 -20.12 -5.98
CA PHE A 86 7.47 -20.55 -7.37
C PHE A 86 8.67 -21.49 -7.53
N ALA A 87 9.78 -21.19 -6.85
CA ALA A 87 10.98 -22.03 -6.84
C ALA A 87 10.72 -23.41 -6.20
N ASP A 88 9.96 -23.46 -5.10
CA ASP A 88 9.56 -24.72 -4.47
C ASP A 88 8.71 -25.62 -5.39
N GLN A 89 7.99 -25.02 -6.34
CA GLN A 89 7.24 -25.71 -7.39
C GLN A 89 8.05 -25.98 -8.67
N ASN A 90 9.35 -25.66 -8.69
CA ASN A 90 10.26 -25.75 -9.83
C ASN A 90 9.79 -24.93 -11.06
N LEU A 91 9.10 -23.81 -10.84
CA LEU A 91 8.67 -22.91 -11.91
C LEU A 91 9.72 -21.82 -12.13
N ASN A 92 10.09 -21.57 -13.39
CA ASN A 92 10.90 -20.41 -13.74
C ASN A 92 10.02 -19.18 -13.97
N VAL A 93 10.52 -18.00 -13.58
CA VAL A 93 9.74 -16.76 -13.59
C VAL A 93 10.50 -15.64 -14.27
N ASN A 94 9.88 -15.03 -15.28
CA ASN A 94 10.34 -13.80 -15.90
C ASN A 94 9.81 -12.59 -15.10
N TRP A 95 10.69 -11.95 -14.32
CA TRP A 95 10.36 -10.77 -13.53
C TRP A 95 10.74 -9.48 -14.25
N ILE A 96 9.73 -8.64 -14.51
CA ILE A 96 9.89 -7.31 -15.09
C ILE A 96 9.55 -6.27 -14.02
N ASN A 97 10.55 -5.63 -13.44
CA ASN A 97 10.34 -4.61 -12.41
C ASN A 97 10.18 -3.22 -13.05
N THR A 98 9.08 -2.51 -12.74
CA THR A 98 8.77 -1.22 -13.36
C THR A 98 9.76 -0.12 -13.01
N ASN A 99 10.47 -0.22 -11.89
CA ASN A 99 11.49 0.75 -11.48
C ASN A 99 12.59 0.92 -12.55
N LYS A 100 12.83 -0.11 -13.37
CA LYS A 100 13.81 -0.07 -14.47
C LYS A 100 13.41 0.88 -15.61
N PHE A 101 12.15 1.32 -15.65
CA PHE A 101 11.61 2.19 -16.70
C PHE A 101 11.22 3.57 -16.17
N LEU A 102 11.53 3.90 -14.92
CA LEU A 102 11.40 5.26 -14.43
C LEU A 102 12.41 6.17 -15.13
N LYS A 103 12.02 7.41 -15.37
CA LYS A 103 12.96 8.44 -15.79
C LYS A 103 14.05 8.61 -14.73
N PRO A 104 15.28 9.04 -15.10
CA PRO A 104 16.32 9.31 -14.13
C PRO A 104 15.87 10.32 -13.07
N VAL A 105 16.34 10.15 -11.82
CA VAL A 105 15.98 11.01 -10.68
C VAL A 105 16.05 12.51 -11.01
N PRO A 106 17.12 13.07 -11.64
CA PRO A 106 17.16 14.50 -11.96
C PRO A 106 16.05 14.97 -12.91
N ALA A 107 15.58 14.09 -13.80
CA ALA A 107 14.47 14.40 -14.70
C ALA A 107 13.14 14.41 -13.94
N ILE A 108 12.94 13.47 -13.02
CA ILE A 108 11.76 13.42 -12.15
C ILE A 108 11.73 14.62 -11.20
N GLU A 109 12.86 14.96 -10.56
CA GLU A 109 12.97 16.15 -9.70
C GLU A 109 12.56 17.42 -10.46
N LYS A 110 13.02 17.59 -11.70
CA LYS A 110 12.62 18.71 -12.55
C LYS A 110 11.12 18.72 -12.86
N LEU A 111 10.47 17.56 -13.00
CA LEU A 111 9.03 17.46 -13.24
C LEU A 111 8.22 17.83 -12.00
N VAL A 112 8.65 17.42 -10.81
CA VAL A 112 7.89 17.62 -9.56
C VAL A 112 8.11 18.99 -8.93
N GLN A 113 9.30 19.59 -9.10
CA GLN A 113 9.68 20.84 -8.46
C GLN A 113 8.68 22.01 -8.61
N PRO A 114 8.03 22.22 -9.78
CA PRO A 114 7.05 23.30 -9.94
C PRO A 114 5.85 23.22 -8.96
N PHE A 115 5.60 22.06 -8.36
CA PHE A 115 4.47 21.80 -7.48
C PHE A 115 4.81 21.87 -5.98
N LEU A 116 6.09 21.97 -5.61
CA LEU A 116 6.55 21.84 -4.22
C LEU A 116 6.76 23.17 -3.48
N GLY A 117 6.56 24.30 -4.17
CA GLY A 117 6.78 25.62 -3.60
C GLY A 117 8.25 25.87 -3.21
N SER A 118 8.46 26.74 -2.22
CA SER A 118 9.80 26.91 -1.63
C SER A 118 10.17 25.75 -0.71
N TYR A 119 11.47 25.52 -0.51
CA TYR A 119 11.97 24.40 0.29
C TYR A 119 11.43 24.44 1.73
N ASP A 120 11.55 25.57 2.43
CA ASP A 120 11.14 25.71 3.84
C ASP A 120 9.61 25.82 4.05
N SER A 121 8.84 25.88 2.96
CA SER A 121 7.39 25.94 3.02
C SER A 121 6.77 24.55 3.07
N VAL A 122 5.73 24.39 3.89
CA VAL A 122 4.85 23.21 3.88
C VAL A 122 3.83 23.25 2.73
N TRP A 123 3.69 24.40 2.06
CA TRP A 123 2.73 24.60 0.98
C TRP A 123 3.31 24.23 -0.40
N GLY A 124 2.45 23.64 -1.22
CA GLY A 124 2.65 23.36 -2.64
C GLY A 124 1.33 23.48 -3.40
N THR A 125 1.31 23.00 -4.64
CA THR A 125 0.12 22.96 -5.50
C THR A 125 -0.11 21.54 -6.00
N LYS A 126 -1.37 21.10 -6.10
CA LYS A 126 -1.66 19.77 -6.66
C LYS A 126 -1.13 19.69 -8.09
N THR A 127 -0.39 18.63 -8.37
CA THR A 127 0.20 18.43 -9.69
C THR A 127 -0.86 18.21 -10.77
N THR A 128 -0.52 18.61 -11.99
CA THR A 128 -1.27 18.27 -13.21
C THR A 128 -0.64 17.12 -13.99
N LEU A 129 0.43 16.51 -13.44
CA LEU A 129 1.08 15.35 -14.02
C LEU A 129 0.19 14.10 -13.90
N SER A 130 0.53 13.10 -14.71
CA SER A 130 0.02 11.74 -14.63
C SER A 130 1.14 10.79 -14.19
N LEU A 131 0.80 9.58 -13.76
CA LEU A 131 1.82 8.59 -13.39
C LEU A 131 2.75 8.26 -14.57
N LEU A 132 2.23 8.26 -15.80
CA LEU A 132 2.99 7.99 -17.01
C LEU A 132 4.14 8.99 -17.24
N ASP A 133 4.01 10.23 -16.75
CA ASP A 133 5.05 11.25 -16.87
C ASP A 133 6.33 10.89 -16.12
N PHE A 134 6.28 9.94 -15.20
CA PHE A 134 7.44 9.45 -14.45
C PHE A 134 8.21 8.35 -15.20
N PHE A 135 7.65 7.80 -16.28
CA PHE A 135 8.20 6.64 -16.99
C PHE A 135 8.78 6.99 -18.37
N GLU A 136 9.78 6.23 -18.78
CA GLU A 136 10.19 6.05 -20.17
C GLU A 136 9.19 5.10 -20.84
N SER A 137 7.99 5.62 -21.15
CA SER A 137 6.82 4.85 -21.53
C SER A 137 7.05 3.89 -22.72
N GLU A 138 7.82 4.29 -23.73
CA GLU A 138 8.16 3.42 -24.87
C GLU A 138 8.93 2.15 -24.46
N LYS A 139 9.80 2.24 -23.44
CA LYS A 139 10.56 1.08 -22.94
C LYS A 139 9.67 0.16 -22.12
N LEU A 140 8.78 0.71 -21.29
CA LEU A 140 7.79 -0.06 -20.54
C LEU A 140 6.80 -0.77 -21.47
N ASN A 141 6.32 -0.07 -22.50
CA ASN A 141 5.32 -0.57 -23.43
C ASN A 141 5.86 -1.59 -24.45
N SER A 142 7.17 -1.63 -24.64
CA SER A 142 7.83 -2.64 -25.48
C SER A 142 8.12 -3.95 -24.75
N GLN A 143 7.88 -4.02 -23.42
CA GLN A 143 8.02 -5.25 -22.67
C GLN A 143 6.98 -6.28 -23.10
N ALA A 144 7.44 -7.49 -23.40
CA ALA A 144 6.60 -8.62 -23.77
C ALA A 144 6.81 -9.79 -22.80
N ALA A 145 5.83 -10.70 -22.75
CA ALA A 145 6.02 -11.97 -22.09
C ALA A 145 7.07 -12.80 -22.86
N ASP A 146 7.85 -13.59 -22.13
CA ASP A 146 8.80 -14.54 -22.68
C ASP A 146 8.24 -15.95 -22.47
N ASP A 147 7.86 -16.60 -23.57
CA ASP A 147 7.24 -17.93 -23.56
C ASP A 147 8.22 -19.05 -23.16
N THR A 148 9.50 -18.74 -22.95
CA THR A 148 10.47 -19.69 -22.35
C THR A 148 10.35 -19.82 -20.83
N TYR A 149 9.56 -18.95 -20.21
CA TYR A 149 9.26 -18.99 -18.78
C TYR A 149 7.85 -19.49 -18.51
N ASP A 150 7.70 -20.26 -17.43
CA ASP A 150 6.43 -20.79 -16.93
C ASP A 150 5.51 -19.64 -16.49
N LEU A 151 6.10 -18.64 -15.80
CA LEU A 151 5.40 -17.47 -15.29
C LEU A 151 6.04 -16.18 -15.80
N ASN A 152 5.20 -15.22 -16.15
CA ASN A 152 5.57 -13.89 -16.62
C ASN A 152 4.91 -12.85 -15.73
N ILE A 153 5.72 -12.05 -15.01
CA ILE A 153 5.22 -11.11 -14.01
C ILE A 153 5.86 -9.74 -14.20
N ILE A 154 5.03 -8.72 -14.40
CA ILE A 154 5.46 -7.32 -14.30
C ILE A 154 5.01 -6.76 -12.94
N ILE A 155 5.96 -6.19 -12.18
CA ILE A 155 5.75 -5.80 -10.79
C ILE A 155 6.29 -4.40 -10.50
N GLY A 156 5.53 -3.63 -9.72
CA GLY A 156 5.92 -2.33 -9.21
C GLY A 156 4.86 -1.26 -9.46
N PRO A 157 5.06 -0.03 -8.95
CA PRO A 157 4.11 1.05 -9.16
C PRO A 157 4.01 1.33 -10.66
N GLY A 158 2.78 1.46 -11.18
CA GLY A 158 2.54 1.72 -12.59
C GLY A 158 2.73 0.52 -13.51
N ALA A 159 2.80 -0.72 -12.99
CA ALA A 159 2.90 -1.93 -13.82
C ALA A 159 1.76 -2.06 -14.85
N ALA A 160 0.55 -1.60 -14.50
CA ALA A 160 -0.61 -1.56 -15.38
C ALA A 160 -0.54 -0.45 -16.44
N LEU A 161 0.50 0.38 -16.45
CA LEU A 161 0.80 1.27 -17.59
C LEU A 161 1.44 0.52 -18.76
N SER A 162 1.92 -0.71 -18.55
CA SER A 162 2.37 -1.57 -19.65
C SER A 162 1.21 -1.98 -20.56
N ASN A 163 1.54 -2.47 -21.76
CA ASN A 163 0.55 -2.96 -22.72
C ASN A 163 0.03 -4.38 -22.42
N TRP A 164 0.39 -4.97 -21.26
CA TRP A 164 0.02 -6.34 -20.93
C TRP A 164 -1.49 -6.47 -20.70
N GLN A 165 -2.13 -7.32 -21.50
CA GLN A 165 -3.50 -7.81 -21.25
C GLN A 165 -3.39 -9.10 -20.46
N SER A 166 -3.50 -8.99 -19.14
CA SER A 166 -3.33 -10.11 -18.21
C SER A 166 -4.06 -9.84 -16.90
N ALA A 167 -4.13 -10.84 -16.03
CA ALA A 167 -4.72 -10.67 -14.71
C ALA A 167 -3.95 -9.59 -13.91
N LEU A 168 -4.68 -8.79 -13.13
CA LEU A 168 -4.16 -7.63 -12.42
C LEU A 168 -4.38 -7.76 -10.91
N ILE A 169 -3.27 -7.77 -10.18
CA ILE A 169 -3.21 -7.60 -8.72
C ILE A 169 -2.91 -6.14 -8.44
N TYR A 170 -3.69 -5.53 -7.55
CA TYR A 170 -3.39 -4.21 -7.00
C TYR A 170 -3.03 -4.31 -5.51
N VAL A 171 -1.79 -3.97 -5.18
CA VAL A 171 -1.28 -3.93 -3.80
C VAL A 171 -1.47 -2.53 -3.24
N ASP A 172 -2.40 -2.38 -2.29
CA ASP A 172 -2.60 -1.12 -1.60
C ASP A 172 -1.75 -1.03 -0.34
N LEU A 173 -1.57 0.21 0.13
CA LEU A 173 -0.92 0.49 1.40
C LEU A 173 -1.67 1.62 2.13
N PRO A 174 -2.16 1.37 3.36
CA PRO A 174 -2.73 2.43 4.19
C PRO A 174 -1.76 3.60 4.39
N LYS A 175 -2.25 4.85 4.32
CA LYS A 175 -1.34 6.00 4.28
C LYS A 175 -0.67 6.30 5.62
N ASN A 176 -1.25 5.88 6.74
CA ASN A 176 -0.56 5.88 8.04
C ASN A 176 0.69 4.98 7.99
N GLU A 177 0.60 3.80 7.37
CA GLU A 177 1.74 2.91 7.21
C GLU A 177 2.79 3.46 6.25
N LEU A 178 2.36 4.08 5.16
CA LEU A 178 3.25 4.86 4.29
C LEU A 178 4.02 5.93 5.08
N GLN A 179 3.33 6.68 5.93
CA GLN A 179 3.96 7.72 6.76
C GLN A 179 4.92 7.15 7.81
N PHE A 180 4.61 6.01 8.41
CA PHE A 180 5.51 5.37 9.37
C PHE A 180 6.77 4.80 8.69
N ARG A 181 6.62 4.24 7.48
CA ARG A 181 7.75 3.81 6.64
C ARG A 181 8.61 5.01 6.22
N MET A 182 7.99 6.11 5.79
CA MET A 182 8.65 7.38 5.48
C MET A 182 9.44 7.91 6.69
N ARG A 183 8.85 7.96 7.88
CA ARG A 183 9.52 8.42 9.11
C ARG A 183 10.68 7.52 9.53
N ALA A 184 10.63 6.24 9.18
CA ALA A 184 11.74 5.31 9.35
C ALA A 184 12.85 5.51 8.32
N GLY A 185 12.57 6.17 7.18
CA GLY A 185 13.48 6.26 6.04
C GLY A 185 13.59 4.95 5.26
N SER A 186 12.62 4.05 5.39
CA SER A 186 12.62 2.74 4.73
C SER A 186 12.02 2.76 3.31
N ILE A 187 11.53 3.92 2.88
CA ILE A 187 10.96 4.18 1.56
C ILE A 187 11.39 5.55 1.06
N THR A 188 11.18 5.79 -0.24
CA THR A 188 11.39 7.07 -0.90
C THR A 188 10.09 7.54 -1.57
N ASN A 189 10.06 8.81 -2.01
CA ASN A 189 9.03 9.28 -2.92
C ASN A 189 9.13 8.59 -4.28
N LEU A 190 8.03 8.56 -5.02
CA LEU A 190 7.97 7.89 -6.32
C LEU A 190 9.06 8.41 -7.28
N GLY A 191 9.93 7.51 -7.74
CA GLY A 191 11.00 7.85 -8.68
C GLY A 191 12.20 8.57 -8.07
N ASN A 192 12.32 8.58 -6.74
CA ASN A 192 13.49 9.04 -6.03
C ASN A 192 14.25 7.85 -5.42
N ASP A 193 15.57 7.96 -5.27
CA ASP A 193 16.44 6.92 -4.71
C ASP A 193 16.96 7.26 -3.30
N GLN A 194 16.64 8.46 -2.80
CA GLN A 194 17.01 8.90 -1.46
C GLN A 194 15.80 9.35 -0.63
N ALA A 195 15.83 9.01 0.65
CA ALA A 195 14.88 9.54 1.62
C ALA A 195 15.29 10.96 2.04
N GLU A 196 14.31 11.86 2.15
CA GLU A 196 14.52 13.22 2.64
C GLU A 196 13.97 13.40 4.06
N GLN A 197 13.98 14.64 4.55
CA GLN A 197 13.29 14.98 5.80
C GLN A 197 11.79 14.63 5.68
N PRO A 198 11.18 14.02 6.71
CA PRO A 198 9.79 13.54 6.64
C PRO A 198 8.77 14.56 6.15
N PHE A 199 8.92 15.85 6.51
CA PHE A 199 7.99 16.89 6.08
C PHE A 199 8.12 17.22 4.58
N GLN A 200 9.31 17.10 3.98
CA GLN A 200 9.52 17.29 2.54
C GLN A 200 8.89 16.14 1.75
N MET A 201 9.14 14.91 2.21
CA MET A 201 8.56 13.72 1.61
C MET A 201 7.04 13.74 1.69
N TYR A 202 6.49 14.11 2.85
CA TYR A 202 5.04 14.27 3.05
C TYR A 202 4.45 15.34 2.12
N LYS A 203 5.11 16.50 1.99
CA LYS A 203 4.70 17.56 1.06
C LYS A 203 4.62 17.04 -0.37
N ARG A 204 5.66 16.33 -0.84
CA ARG A 204 5.66 15.73 -2.18
C ARG A 204 4.61 14.63 -2.33
N PHE A 205 4.44 13.76 -1.33
CA PHE A 205 3.37 12.77 -1.32
C PHE A 205 2.01 13.45 -1.53
N TYR A 206 1.71 14.47 -0.74
CA TYR A 206 0.41 15.14 -0.75
C TYR A 206 0.11 15.88 -2.07
N PHE A 207 1.09 16.62 -2.61
CA PHE A 207 0.88 17.47 -3.78
C PHE A 207 1.17 16.76 -5.11
N VAL A 208 1.94 15.68 -5.11
CA VAL A 208 2.40 15.00 -6.33
C VAL A 208 2.08 13.51 -6.30
N ASP A 209 2.77 12.71 -5.49
CA ASP A 209 2.75 11.26 -5.63
C ASP A 209 1.34 10.68 -5.40
N TRP A 210 0.64 11.11 -4.35
CA TRP A 210 -0.72 10.66 -4.07
C TRP A 210 -1.69 11.08 -5.16
N VAL A 211 -1.48 12.26 -5.78
CA VAL A 211 -2.34 12.74 -6.87
C VAL A 211 -2.19 11.82 -8.08
N VAL A 212 -0.97 11.56 -8.54
CA VAL A 212 -0.73 10.73 -9.73
C VAL A 212 -1.07 9.26 -9.49
N LEU A 213 -0.79 8.73 -8.29
CA LEU A 213 -1.08 7.34 -7.93
C LEU A 213 -2.58 7.12 -7.72
N ASN A 214 -3.31 8.07 -7.12
CA ASN A 214 -4.77 7.94 -6.98
C ASN A 214 -5.48 8.07 -8.33
N GLN A 215 -5.01 8.96 -9.22
CA GLN A 215 -5.53 9.04 -10.58
C GLN A 215 -5.32 7.71 -11.32
N HIS A 216 -4.12 7.12 -11.22
CA HIS A 216 -3.81 5.83 -11.83
C HIS A 216 -4.65 4.69 -11.23
N LYS A 217 -4.69 4.58 -9.90
CA LYS A 217 -5.52 3.61 -9.15
C LYS A 217 -6.97 3.66 -9.63
N LYS A 218 -7.56 4.86 -9.73
CA LYS A 218 -8.93 5.05 -10.25
C LYS A 218 -9.07 4.56 -11.69
N ALA A 219 -8.11 4.89 -12.57
CA ALA A 219 -8.17 4.53 -13.98
C ALA A 219 -8.09 3.01 -14.24
N ILE A 220 -7.39 2.26 -13.38
CA ILE A 220 -7.22 0.81 -13.54
C ILE A 220 -8.20 -0.02 -12.72
N LEU A 221 -8.94 0.57 -11.78
CA LEU A 221 -9.78 -0.16 -10.81
C LEU A 221 -10.74 -1.18 -11.43
N ASN A 222 -11.30 -0.87 -12.61
CA ASN A 222 -12.23 -1.77 -13.31
C ASN A 222 -11.55 -2.99 -13.93
N LYS A 223 -10.23 -2.97 -14.08
CA LYS A 223 -9.42 -4.07 -14.61
C LYS A 223 -8.80 -4.93 -13.51
N VAL A 224 -8.89 -4.51 -12.25
CA VAL A 224 -8.28 -5.23 -11.13
C VAL A 224 -9.09 -6.49 -10.81
N ASP A 225 -8.41 -7.63 -10.75
CA ASP A 225 -8.99 -8.92 -10.38
C ASP A 225 -8.84 -9.17 -8.87
N VAL A 226 -7.68 -8.81 -8.32
CA VAL A 226 -7.29 -9.06 -6.92
C VAL A 226 -6.80 -7.79 -6.26
N ILE A 227 -7.26 -7.56 -5.02
CA ILE A 227 -6.77 -6.50 -4.15
C ILE A 227 -5.97 -7.15 -3.03
N ALA A 228 -4.78 -6.62 -2.78
CA ALA A 228 -3.88 -7.10 -1.74
C ALA A 228 -3.47 -5.96 -0.80
N ASP A 229 -3.32 -6.28 0.48
CA ASP A 229 -2.86 -5.37 1.53
C ASP A 229 -1.37 -5.61 1.81
N GLY A 230 -0.54 -4.62 1.45
CA GLY A 230 0.91 -4.69 1.57
C GLY A 230 1.47 -4.18 2.90
N GLN A 231 0.66 -4.08 3.97
CA GLN A 231 1.11 -3.47 5.22
C GLN A 231 2.08 -4.34 6.05
N TRP A 232 2.00 -5.66 5.92
CA TRP A 232 2.86 -6.61 6.62
C TRP A 232 4.12 -6.94 5.78
N PRO A 233 5.33 -6.92 6.38
CA PRO A 233 6.56 -7.22 5.62
C PRO A 233 6.72 -8.69 5.19
N ASP A 234 6.16 -9.62 5.97
CA ASP A 234 6.46 -11.06 5.85
C ASP A 234 5.26 -11.88 5.33
N THR A 235 4.10 -11.24 5.12
CA THR A 235 2.89 -11.87 4.62
C THR A 235 2.11 -10.88 3.75
N ILE A 236 1.10 -11.38 3.05
CA ILE A 236 0.17 -10.57 2.27
C ILE A 236 -1.23 -11.13 2.45
N HIS A 237 -2.21 -10.26 2.69
CA HIS A 237 -3.61 -10.65 2.63
C HIS A 237 -4.22 -10.11 1.36
N TRP A 238 -5.08 -10.90 0.74
CA TRP A 238 -5.70 -10.53 -0.51
C TRP A 238 -7.12 -11.05 -0.63
N MET A 239 -7.91 -10.42 -1.48
CA MET A 239 -9.27 -10.84 -1.83
C MET A 239 -9.55 -10.54 -3.30
N PHE A 240 -10.58 -11.17 -3.85
CA PHE A 240 -11.06 -10.79 -5.17
C PHE A 240 -11.71 -9.40 -5.12
N LYS A 241 -11.50 -8.62 -6.18
CA LYS A 241 -12.11 -7.30 -6.32
C LYS A 241 -13.64 -7.37 -6.23
N THR A 242 -14.26 -8.45 -6.69
CA THR A 242 -15.71 -8.65 -6.57
C THR A 242 -16.19 -8.68 -5.13
N ASP A 243 -15.47 -9.33 -4.22
CA ASP A 243 -15.83 -9.39 -2.80
C ASP A 243 -15.61 -8.03 -2.12
N LEU A 244 -14.53 -7.31 -2.48
CA LEU A 244 -14.34 -5.92 -2.05
C LEU A 244 -15.53 -5.04 -2.45
N MET A 245 -16.00 -5.12 -3.71
CA MET A 245 -17.11 -4.30 -4.19
C MET A 245 -18.41 -4.59 -3.41
N VAL A 246 -18.67 -5.85 -3.03
CA VAL A 246 -19.80 -6.21 -2.16
C VAL A 246 -19.67 -5.55 -0.80
N GLY A 247 -18.46 -5.60 -0.20
CA GLY A 247 -18.15 -4.93 1.06
C GLY A 247 -18.35 -3.41 0.99
N LEU A 248 -17.77 -2.76 -0.02
CA LEU A 248 -17.88 -1.31 -0.25
C LEU A 248 -19.34 -0.87 -0.44
N ASN A 249 -20.12 -1.61 -1.23
CA ASN A 249 -21.55 -1.34 -1.41
C ASN A 249 -22.31 -1.42 -0.08
N THR A 250 -22.02 -2.44 0.73
CA THR A 250 -22.66 -2.65 2.03
C THR A 250 -22.38 -1.49 3.00
N ILE A 251 -21.11 -1.11 3.15
CA ILE A 251 -20.75 -0.01 4.07
C ILE A 251 -21.26 1.35 3.57
N SER A 252 -21.39 1.55 2.26
CA SER A 252 -21.91 2.80 1.68
C SER A 252 -23.38 3.07 2.02
N GLN A 253 -24.11 2.03 2.42
CA GLN A 253 -25.54 2.06 2.75
C GLN A 253 -25.81 1.96 4.26
N SER A 254 -24.76 2.06 5.09
CA SER A 254 -24.85 1.89 6.54
C SER A 254 -23.96 2.88 7.28
N VAL A 255 -23.99 2.81 8.61
CA VAL A 255 -23.01 3.50 9.46
C VAL A 255 -21.74 2.66 9.48
N PHE A 256 -20.61 3.27 9.12
CA PHE A 256 -19.31 2.62 9.14
C PHE A 256 -18.27 3.53 9.82
N ARG A 257 -17.12 2.94 10.16
CA ARG A 257 -15.94 3.65 10.66
C ARG A 257 -14.75 3.27 9.80
N VAL A 258 -13.83 4.21 9.65
CA VAL A 258 -12.50 3.95 9.07
C VAL A 258 -11.56 3.47 10.19
N ARG A 259 -10.41 2.91 9.83
CA ARG A 259 -9.38 2.53 10.81
C ARG A 259 -8.76 3.80 11.42
N PRO A 260 -8.98 4.10 12.72
CA PRO A 260 -8.34 5.21 13.36
C PRO A 260 -6.84 4.95 13.56
N TRP A 261 -6.07 6.03 13.68
CA TRP A 261 -4.70 5.98 14.16
C TRP A 261 -4.45 7.12 15.15
N PHE A 262 -3.45 6.94 16.00
CA PHE A 262 -3.29 7.74 17.21
C PHE A 262 -1.86 8.27 17.30
N GLU A 263 -1.72 9.53 17.71
CA GLU A 263 -0.40 10.16 17.85
C GLU A 263 -0.22 10.79 19.23
N PRO A 264 0.97 10.63 19.84
CA PRO A 264 1.36 11.44 20.99
C PRO A 264 1.52 12.92 20.60
N GLY A 265 1.47 13.80 21.57
CA GLY A 265 1.71 15.22 21.34
C GLY A 265 1.88 16.02 22.62
N VAL A 266 2.38 17.25 22.50
CA VAL A 266 2.61 18.15 23.65
C VAL A 266 1.33 18.52 24.40
N TRP A 267 0.18 18.44 23.73
CA TRP A 267 -1.15 18.66 24.30
C TRP A 267 -1.88 17.37 24.67
N GLY A 268 -1.18 16.23 24.67
CA GLY A 268 -1.79 14.93 24.93
C GLY A 268 -2.02 14.63 26.41
N GLY A 269 -3.05 13.82 26.66
CA GLY A 269 -3.43 13.39 28.01
C GLY A 269 -3.31 11.88 28.21
N GLN A 270 -3.74 11.42 29.38
CA GLN A 270 -3.76 9.99 29.74
C GLN A 270 -5.12 9.32 29.50
N TRP A 271 -6.18 10.08 29.16
CA TRP A 271 -7.54 9.54 29.07
C TRP A 271 -7.62 8.39 28.06
N ILE A 272 -7.13 8.59 26.83
CA ILE A 272 -7.13 7.56 25.77
C ILE A 272 -6.37 6.31 26.22
N ARG A 273 -5.20 6.50 26.82
CA ARG A 273 -4.34 5.42 27.31
C ARG A 273 -5.06 4.55 28.35
N HIS A 274 -5.76 5.18 29.30
CA HIS A 274 -6.49 4.46 30.35
C HIS A 274 -7.81 3.81 29.91
N HIS A 275 -8.42 4.27 28.81
CA HIS A 275 -9.78 3.84 28.40
C HIS A 275 -9.81 3.04 27.08
N ILE A 276 -8.71 2.99 26.32
CA ILE A 276 -8.60 2.21 25.09
C ILE A 276 -7.49 1.16 25.27
N GLU A 277 -7.91 -0.08 25.52
CA GLU A 277 -7.05 -1.18 25.95
C GLU A 277 -6.02 -1.59 24.89
N ASN A 278 -6.40 -1.62 23.62
CA ASN A 278 -5.57 -2.15 22.53
C ASN A 278 -4.53 -1.15 21.99
N LEU A 279 -4.42 0.03 22.61
CA LEU A 279 -3.38 1.00 22.30
C LEU A 279 -2.09 0.68 23.04
N ASN A 280 -0.96 1.07 22.45
CA ASN A 280 0.33 0.90 23.08
C ASN A 280 0.42 1.75 24.35
N GLN A 281 0.54 1.08 25.50
CA GLN A 281 0.59 1.71 26.81
C GLN A 281 1.97 2.30 27.16
N GLU A 282 2.98 2.09 26.32
CA GLU A 282 4.32 2.65 26.49
C GLU A 282 4.46 4.07 25.93
N VAL A 283 3.44 4.58 25.19
CA VAL A 283 3.46 5.97 24.75
C VAL A 283 3.33 6.92 25.95
N PRO A 284 4.00 8.08 25.94
CA PRO A 284 3.93 9.03 27.05
C PRO A 284 2.53 9.62 27.22
N ASN A 285 1.81 9.83 26.12
CA ASN A 285 0.43 10.32 26.07
C ASN A 285 -0.19 10.03 24.70
N TYR A 286 -1.48 10.35 24.55
CA TYR A 286 -2.12 10.50 23.24
C TYR A 286 -2.75 11.88 23.15
N ALA A 287 -2.44 12.61 22.07
CA ALA A 287 -2.98 13.93 21.78
C ALA A 287 -4.05 13.91 20.69
N TRP A 288 -3.94 12.97 19.74
CA TRP A 288 -4.80 12.92 18.58
C TRP A 288 -5.36 11.51 18.38
N SER A 289 -6.65 11.45 18.05
CA SER A 289 -7.30 10.31 17.40
C SER A 289 -7.75 10.76 16.01
N PHE A 290 -7.18 10.15 14.97
CA PHE A 290 -7.50 10.45 13.58
C PHE A 290 -8.61 9.52 13.09
N GLU A 291 -9.86 9.90 13.33
CA GLU A 291 -11.04 9.08 13.10
C GLU A 291 -11.63 9.16 11.69
N LEU A 292 -11.51 10.30 10.99
CA LEU A 292 -12.05 10.47 9.63
C LEU A 292 -11.27 11.53 8.85
N ILE A 293 -9.95 11.38 8.83
CA ILE A 293 -9.08 12.08 7.89
C ILE A 293 -9.03 11.23 6.63
N VAL A 294 -10.11 11.32 5.85
CA VAL A 294 -10.37 10.47 4.67
C VAL A 294 -9.15 10.26 3.77
N PRO A 295 -8.33 11.27 3.44
CA PRO A 295 -7.14 11.05 2.64
C PRO A 295 -6.16 10.06 3.26
N GLU A 296 -6.13 9.87 4.58
CA GLU A 296 -5.10 9.11 5.28
C GLU A 296 -5.58 7.79 5.91
N ASN A 297 -6.89 7.66 6.16
CA ASN A 297 -7.45 6.45 6.75
C ASN A 297 -7.78 5.37 5.69
N GLY A 298 -7.85 4.12 6.15
CA GLY A 298 -8.36 2.99 5.37
C GLY A 298 -9.64 2.38 5.96
N LEU A 299 -10.18 1.43 5.24
CA LEU A 299 -11.36 0.64 5.55
C LEU A 299 -10.91 -0.80 5.76
N VAL A 300 -11.26 -1.37 6.91
CA VAL A 300 -10.90 -2.74 7.23
C VAL A 300 -12.07 -3.65 6.90
N PHE A 301 -11.78 -4.74 6.22
CA PHE A 301 -12.68 -5.85 5.97
C PHE A 301 -12.21 -7.08 6.73
N GLU A 302 -13.16 -7.94 7.09
CA GLU A 302 -12.91 -9.18 7.81
C GLU A 302 -13.60 -10.35 7.12
N SER A 303 -12.91 -11.49 7.05
CA SER A 303 -13.45 -12.76 6.59
C SER A 303 -12.68 -13.92 7.21
N SER A 304 -13.41 -14.89 7.78
CA SER A 304 -12.82 -16.06 8.45
C SER A 304 -11.73 -15.70 9.48
N GLY A 305 -11.90 -14.56 10.16
CA GLY A 305 -10.98 -14.01 11.15
C GLY A 305 -9.81 -13.21 10.56
N TYR A 306 -9.55 -13.25 9.26
CA TYR A 306 -8.47 -12.48 8.62
C TYR A 306 -8.92 -11.05 8.32
N LEU A 307 -8.01 -10.10 8.54
CA LEU A 307 -8.24 -8.68 8.27
C LEU A 307 -7.53 -8.24 7.00
N LEU A 308 -8.15 -7.36 6.23
CA LEU A 308 -7.55 -6.72 5.05
C LEU A 308 -7.97 -5.25 5.01
N GLU A 309 -7.01 -4.34 4.91
CA GLU A 309 -7.27 -2.91 4.79
C GLU A 309 -7.06 -2.40 3.38
N VAL A 310 -8.01 -1.58 2.91
CA VAL A 310 -7.86 -0.78 1.69
C VAL A 310 -7.97 0.70 2.03
N SER A 311 -7.27 1.56 1.29
CA SER A 311 -7.42 3.01 1.43
C SER A 311 -8.85 3.46 1.17
N PHE A 312 -9.30 4.49 1.89
CA PHE A 312 -10.66 5.01 1.77
C PHE A 312 -11.03 5.44 0.33
N ASP A 313 -10.03 5.81 -0.47
CA ASP A 313 -10.20 6.20 -1.88
C ASP A 313 -10.96 5.14 -2.70
N PHE A 314 -10.86 3.84 -2.35
CA PHE A 314 -11.65 2.77 -2.99
C PHE A 314 -13.16 3.00 -2.86
N LEU A 315 -13.65 3.41 -1.68
CA LEU A 315 -15.06 3.71 -1.48
C LEU A 315 -15.52 4.90 -2.33
N MET A 316 -14.65 5.91 -2.48
CA MET A 316 -14.93 7.09 -3.30
C MET A 316 -14.94 6.77 -4.80
N PHE A 317 -14.22 5.74 -5.24
CA PHE A 317 -14.16 5.33 -6.65
C PHE A 317 -15.25 4.32 -7.04
N ASN A 318 -15.76 3.54 -6.08
CA ASN A 318 -16.69 2.42 -6.27
C ASN A 318 -17.99 2.80 -7.00
N ASN A 319 -18.45 4.05 -6.87
CA ASN A 319 -19.75 4.53 -7.34
C ASN A 319 -19.66 5.70 -8.34
N THR A 320 -18.51 5.88 -9.02
CA THR A 320 -18.31 6.98 -9.99
C THR A 320 -18.07 6.53 -11.40
#